data_AF-A0A2H0HKY5-F1
#
_entry.id   AF-A0A2H0HKY5-F1
#
_cell.length_a   1.000
_cell.length_b   1.000
_cell.length_c   1.000
_cell.angle_alpha   90.00
_cell.angle_beta   90.00
_cell.angle_gamma   90.00
#
_symmetry.space_group_name_H-M   'P 1'
#
loop_
_entity.id
_entity.type
_entity.pdbx_description
1 polymer ?
#
loop_
_entity_poly.entity_id
_entity_poly.type
_entity_poly.pdbx_seq_one_letter_code
_entity_poly.pdbx_strand_id
1 'polypeptide(L)'
;MKQIFIIILVLFSYIAKSQNDTLYLKKDCILLRGDKFNHFDDNNKKTGDWIEYGIKKDLIISECASGFDDEANVDCHWYTFATINYRPLKTGETEGLRIIKSKTLDTSFGDKRYHIQAEEIQSKIPGNIYFINAKGKYENDKKTGKWTFYYDNGNILKSVNYKNDLPNESFSIFRKDGTKMINLEKIDDILWKISKYSDNEKLVETIIDSINEFKPLY
;
A
#
# COMPACT_ATOMS: atom_id res chain seq x y z
N MET A 1 -19.47 -31.14 -27.35
CA MET A 1 -18.82 -30.13 -26.49
C MET A 1 -19.55 -28.82 -26.78
N LYS A 2 -20.26 -28.28 -25.80
CA LYS A 2 -21.15 -27.10 -25.94
C LYS A 2 -20.28 -25.83 -26.06
N GLN A 3 -20.59 -24.96 -27.01
CA GLN A 3 -19.94 -23.67 -27.18
C GLN A 3 -20.86 -22.57 -26.64
N ILE A 4 -20.35 -21.76 -25.72
CA ILE A 4 -21.00 -20.53 -25.27
C ILE A 4 -20.23 -19.39 -25.94
N PHE A 5 -20.91 -18.53 -26.68
CA PHE A 5 -20.31 -17.34 -27.29
C PHE A 5 -20.40 -16.15 -26.32
N ILE A 6 -19.26 -15.78 -25.73
CA ILE A 6 -19.15 -14.64 -24.82
C ILE A 6 -18.45 -13.49 -25.54
N ILE A 7 -19.12 -12.35 -25.66
CA ILE A 7 -18.49 -11.10 -26.10
C ILE A 7 -18.09 -10.32 -24.85
N ILE A 8 -16.80 -10.34 -24.52
CA ILE A 8 -16.27 -9.60 -23.38
C ILE A 8 -15.88 -8.19 -23.85
N LEU A 9 -16.68 -7.20 -23.47
CA LEU A 9 -16.34 -5.78 -23.63
C LEU A 9 -15.50 -5.34 -22.42
N VAL A 10 -14.17 -5.45 -22.54
CA VAL A 10 -13.29 -4.93 -21.49
C VAL A 10 -12.88 -3.50 -21.80
N LEU A 11 -13.44 -2.54 -21.06
CA LEU A 11 -13.00 -1.15 -21.09
C LEU A 11 -11.75 -0.99 -20.22
N PHE A 12 -10.58 -1.37 -20.74
CA PHE A 12 -9.32 -0.99 -20.11
C PHE A 12 -8.89 0.41 -20.57
N SER A 13 -8.84 1.37 -19.64
CA SER A 13 -7.93 2.50 -19.80
C SER A 13 -6.53 2.03 -19.40
N TYR A 14 -5.76 1.51 -20.36
CA TYR A 14 -4.34 1.22 -20.15
C TYR A 14 -3.56 2.53 -20.10
N ILE A 15 -3.37 3.08 -18.89
CA ILE A 15 -2.36 4.10 -18.66
C ILE A 15 -1.00 3.42 -18.79
N ALA A 16 -0.15 3.92 -19.69
CA ALA A 16 1.21 3.44 -19.89
C ALA A 16 1.95 3.39 -18.54
N LYS A 17 2.32 2.18 -18.10
CA LYS A 17 2.99 1.96 -16.83
C LYS A 17 4.48 2.28 -17.03
N SER A 18 4.99 3.31 -16.35
CA SER A 18 6.44 3.43 -16.11
C SER A 18 6.88 2.17 -15.37
N GLN A 19 7.61 1.27 -16.03
CA GLN A 19 8.12 0.04 -15.39
C GLN A 19 9.01 0.36 -14.19
N ASN A 20 9.60 1.55 -14.15
CA ASN A 20 10.53 1.99 -13.11
C ASN A 20 9.85 2.33 -11.79
N ASP A 21 8.53 2.47 -11.72
CA ASP A 21 7.84 2.79 -10.46
C ASP A 21 6.87 1.69 -10.04
N THR A 22 7.01 0.48 -10.59
CA THR A 22 6.17 -0.65 -10.17
C THR A 22 6.80 -1.37 -9.00
N LEU A 23 6.00 -1.61 -7.96
CA LEU A 23 6.40 -2.42 -6.81
C LEU A 23 5.94 -3.86 -7.03
N TYR A 24 6.86 -4.82 -6.90
CA TYR A 24 6.55 -6.24 -7.03
C TYR A 24 6.63 -6.92 -5.66
N LEU A 25 5.50 -7.48 -5.23
CA LEU A 25 5.40 -8.28 -4.01
C LEU A 25 5.87 -9.70 -4.29
N LYS A 26 7.00 -10.07 -3.71
CA LYS A 26 7.49 -11.46 -3.69
C LYS A 26 7.21 -12.06 -2.32
N LYS A 27 7.32 -13.38 -2.23
CA LYS A 27 7.05 -14.13 -1.00
C LYS A 27 7.83 -13.59 0.19
N ASP A 28 9.12 -13.30 -0.01
CA ASP A 28 10.07 -12.97 1.06
C ASP A 28 10.76 -11.60 0.87
N CYS A 29 10.35 -10.81 -0.13
CA CYS A 29 10.91 -9.48 -0.39
C CYS A 29 9.98 -8.63 -1.27
N ILE A 30 10.36 -7.37 -1.45
CA ILE A 30 9.79 -6.45 -2.43
C ILE A 30 10.86 -6.12 -3.48
N LEU A 31 10.45 -6.04 -4.75
CA LEU A 31 11.29 -5.45 -5.80
C LEU A 31 10.76 -4.07 -6.17
N LEU A 32 11.65 -3.10 -6.21
CA LEU A 32 11.37 -1.75 -6.69
C LEU A 32 12.58 -1.29 -7.51
N ARG A 33 12.38 -0.92 -8.78
CA ARG A 33 13.47 -0.47 -9.69
C ARG A 33 14.60 -1.49 -9.89
N GLY A 34 14.33 -2.77 -9.67
CA GLY A 34 15.34 -3.84 -9.72
C GLY A 34 16.04 -4.10 -8.38
N ASP A 35 15.95 -3.16 -7.45
CA ASP A 35 16.49 -3.32 -6.10
C ASP A 35 15.54 -4.15 -5.23
N LYS A 36 16.14 -4.95 -4.33
CA LYS A 36 15.44 -5.79 -3.38
C LYS A 36 15.35 -5.09 -2.03
N PHE A 37 14.15 -5.08 -1.46
CA PHE A 37 13.86 -4.55 -0.13
C PHE A 37 13.08 -5.57 0.69
N ASN A 38 12.95 -5.30 1.98
CA ASN A 38 12.08 -6.03 2.89
C ASN A 38 12.48 -7.49 3.08
N HIS A 39 13.77 -7.71 3.34
CA HIS A 39 14.33 -9.05 3.55
C HIS A 39 14.12 -9.56 4.98
N PHE A 40 13.83 -10.85 5.09
CA PHE A 40 13.81 -11.56 6.37
C PHE A 40 15.04 -12.49 6.47
N ASP A 41 15.57 -12.65 7.68
CA ASP A 41 16.59 -13.66 7.98
C ASP A 41 15.98 -15.06 8.15
N ASP A 42 16.83 -16.07 8.39
CA ASP A 42 16.41 -17.47 8.57
C ASP A 42 15.46 -17.68 9.77
N ASN A 43 15.40 -16.73 10.70
CA ASN A 43 14.52 -16.74 11.86
C ASN A 43 13.24 -15.88 11.64
N ASN A 44 12.95 -15.49 10.40
CA ASN A 44 11.86 -14.58 10.01
C ASN A 44 11.93 -13.18 10.64
N LYS A 45 13.14 -12.70 10.98
CA LYS A 45 13.33 -11.33 11.47
C LYS A 45 13.66 -10.38 10.34
N LYS A 46 13.12 -9.16 10.39
CA LYS A 46 13.42 -8.10 9.41
C LYS A 46 14.90 -7.74 9.45
N THR A 47 15.51 -7.63 8.28
CA THR A 47 16.91 -7.28 8.10
C THR A 47 17.15 -6.52 6.80
N GLY A 48 18.21 -5.71 6.76
CA GLY A 48 18.61 -4.97 5.57
C GLY A 48 17.70 -3.80 5.23
N ASP A 49 17.78 -3.35 3.98
CA ASP A 49 17.03 -2.18 3.51
C ASP A 49 15.54 -2.49 3.42
N TRP A 50 14.75 -1.53 3.90
CA TRP A 50 13.32 -1.66 4.08
C TRP A 50 12.59 -0.45 3.53
N ILE A 51 11.49 -0.72 2.85
CA ILE A 51 10.48 0.25 2.46
C ILE A 51 9.15 -0.14 3.09
N GLU A 52 8.54 0.82 3.74
CA GLU A 52 7.13 0.78 4.11
C GLU A 52 6.37 1.55 3.01
N TYR A 53 5.18 1.08 2.63
CA TYR A 53 4.35 1.71 1.60
C TYR A 53 2.88 1.72 2.02
N GLY A 54 2.12 2.66 1.47
CA GLY A 54 0.67 2.75 1.59
C GLY A 54 -0.01 2.76 0.23
N ILE A 55 -1.31 2.46 0.20
CA ILE A 55 -2.14 2.50 -1.01
C ILE A 55 -2.92 3.82 -1.03
N LYS A 56 -2.90 4.54 -2.16
CA LYS A 56 -3.56 5.84 -2.33
C LYS A 56 -5.07 5.74 -2.39
N LYS A 57 -5.58 4.65 -2.97
CA LYS A 57 -7.02 4.39 -3.12
C LYS A 57 -7.26 2.90 -3.29
N ASP A 58 -8.31 2.38 -2.67
CA ASP A 58 -8.83 1.06 -2.98
C ASP A 58 -9.23 1.00 -4.45
N LEU A 59 -8.74 -0.01 -5.17
CA LEU A 59 -9.07 -0.19 -6.58
C LEU A 59 -10.20 -1.20 -6.69
N ILE A 60 -11.34 -0.70 -7.15
CA ILE A 60 -12.56 -1.45 -7.40
C ILE A 60 -12.71 -1.55 -8.92
N ILE A 61 -12.91 -2.76 -9.41
CA ILE A 61 -13.15 -3.07 -10.82
C ILE A 61 -14.63 -3.45 -10.96
N SER A 62 -15.29 -2.88 -11.97
CA SER A 62 -16.62 -3.28 -12.39
C SER A 62 -16.56 -3.67 -13.86
N GLU A 63 -17.06 -4.86 -14.18
CA GLU A 63 -17.09 -5.40 -15.52
C GLU A 63 -18.50 -5.86 -15.87
N CYS A 64 -18.92 -5.61 -17.11
CA CYS A 64 -20.13 -6.18 -17.66
C CYS A 64 -19.81 -6.96 -18.94
N ALA A 65 -20.49 -8.09 -19.11
CA ALA A 65 -20.47 -8.87 -20.33
C ALA A 65 -21.89 -9.30 -20.66
N SER A 66 -22.16 -9.52 -21.94
CA SER A 66 -23.43 -10.08 -22.42
C SER A 66 -23.17 -11.22 -23.40
N GLY A 67 -24.14 -12.10 -23.52
CA GLY A 67 -24.09 -13.25 -24.42
C GLY A 67 -25.46 -13.91 -24.50
N PHE A 68 -25.54 -14.97 -25.29
CA PHE A 68 -26.77 -15.72 -25.50
C PHE A 68 -26.56 -17.18 -25.05
N ASP A 69 -27.50 -17.72 -24.28
CA ASP A 69 -27.51 -19.11 -23.85
C ASP A 69 -28.38 -19.92 -24.83
N ASP A 70 -27.73 -20.58 -25.80
CA ASP A 70 -28.39 -21.33 -26.88
C ASP A 70 -29.31 -22.45 -26.36
N GLU A 71 -29.05 -23.00 -25.18
CA GLU A 71 -29.84 -24.10 -24.62
C GLU A 71 -31.10 -23.62 -23.92
N ALA A 72 -30.99 -22.52 -23.19
CA ALA A 72 -32.14 -21.90 -22.55
C ALA A 72 -32.88 -20.95 -23.49
N ASN A 73 -32.31 -20.64 -24.67
CA ASN A 73 -32.82 -19.70 -25.66
C ASN A 73 -33.16 -18.33 -25.04
N VAL A 74 -32.24 -17.80 -24.22
CA VAL A 74 -32.39 -16.53 -23.51
C VAL A 74 -31.09 -15.72 -23.50
N ASP A 75 -31.25 -14.40 -23.45
CA ASP A 75 -30.14 -13.48 -23.23
C ASP A 75 -29.56 -13.63 -21.82
N CYS A 76 -28.24 -13.50 -21.73
CA CYS A 76 -27.48 -13.60 -20.50
C CYS A 76 -26.57 -12.40 -20.31
N HIS A 77 -26.58 -11.84 -19.11
CA HIS A 77 -25.71 -10.76 -18.70
C HIS A 77 -24.90 -11.16 -17.47
N TRP A 78 -23.63 -10.78 -17.43
CA TRP A 78 -22.75 -10.94 -16.29
C TRP A 78 -22.30 -9.57 -15.82
N TYR A 79 -22.47 -9.32 -14.52
CA TYR A 79 -22.02 -8.12 -13.84
C TYR A 79 -21.06 -8.55 -12.74
N THR A 80 -19.78 -8.23 -12.89
CA THR A 80 -18.76 -8.54 -11.90
C THR A 80 -18.35 -7.28 -11.17
N PHE A 81 -18.38 -7.35 -9.85
CA PHE A 81 -17.78 -6.36 -8.97
C PHE A 81 -16.61 -7.01 -8.24
N ALA A 82 -15.41 -6.46 -8.39
CA ALA A 82 -14.20 -7.02 -7.81
C ALA A 82 -13.37 -5.98 -7.05
N THR A 83 -12.87 -6.37 -5.88
CA THR A 83 -11.88 -5.60 -5.13
C THR A 83 -10.49 -6.18 -5.38
N ILE A 84 -9.50 -5.32 -5.63
CA ILE A 84 -8.11 -5.79 -5.80
C ILE A 84 -7.45 -5.98 -4.44
N ASN A 85 -6.88 -7.16 -4.23
CA ASN A 85 -6.09 -7.51 -3.06
C ASN A 85 -4.61 -7.66 -3.45
N TYR A 86 -3.77 -6.73 -2.99
CA TYR A 86 -2.35 -6.74 -3.27
C TYR A 86 -1.61 -7.66 -2.29
N ARG A 87 -1.07 -8.77 -2.80
CA ARG A 87 -0.26 -9.70 -2.00
C ARG A 87 0.71 -10.52 -2.88
N PRO A 88 1.74 -11.12 -2.28
CA PRO A 88 2.54 -12.13 -2.98
C PRO A 88 1.65 -13.26 -3.50
N LEU A 89 1.95 -13.74 -4.71
CA LEU A 89 1.35 -14.95 -5.26
C LEU A 89 1.88 -16.18 -4.50
N LYS A 90 0.99 -17.12 -4.18
CA LYS A 90 1.33 -18.43 -3.64
C LYS A 90 1.76 -19.37 -4.77
N THR A 91 2.40 -20.48 -4.41
CA THR A 91 2.81 -21.51 -5.38
C THR A 91 1.61 -21.96 -6.22
N GLY A 92 1.73 -21.86 -7.54
CA GLY A 92 0.68 -22.22 -8.50
C GLY A 92 -0.33 -21.11 -8.81
N GLU A 93 -0.29 -19.97 -8.12
CA GLU A 93 -1.14 -18.81 -8.46
C GLU A 93 -0.54 -18.00 -9.61
N THR A 94 -1.44 -17.42 -10.43
CA THR A 94 -1.09 -16.52 -11.53
C THR A 94 -1.59 -15.11 -11.26
N GLU A 95 -0.99 -14.12 -11.92
CA GLU A 95 -1.47 -12.73 -11.87
C GLU A 95 -2.93 -12.63 -12.34
N GLY A 96 -3.71 -11.78 -11.67
CA GLY A 96 -5.13 -11.59 -11.96
C GLY A 96 -6.03 -12.75 -11.52
N LEU A 97 -5.56 -13.63 -10.62
CA LEU A 97 -6.38 -14.70 -10.05
C LEU A 97 -7.62 -14.11 -9.37
N ARG A 98 -8.82 -14.55 -9.78
CA ARG A 98 -10.10 -14.13 -9.21
C ARG A 98 -10.65 -15.17 -8.24
N ILE A 99 -10.95 -14.74 -7.03
CA ILE A 99 -11.66 -15.51 -6.01
C ILE A 99 -13.10 -15.04 -5.99
N ILE A 100 -14.01 -15.85 -6.54
CA ILE A 100 -15.44 -15.57 -6.49
C ILE A 100 -15.92 -15.73 -5.04
N LYS A 101 -16.49 -14.68 -4.48
CA LYS A 101 -17.07 -14.63 -3.13
C LYS A 101 -18.54 -14.98 -3.14
N SER A 102 -19.26 -14.49 -4.14
CA SER A 102 -20.66 -14.85 -4.35
C SER A 102 -21.04 -14.75 -5.82
N LYS A 103 -22.07 -15.50 -6.17
CA LYS A 103 -22.73 -15.45 -7.47
C LYS A 103 -24.22 -15.55 -7.24
N THR A 104 -24.97 -14.53 -7.64
CA THR A 104 -26.43 -14.55 -7.64
C THR A 104 -26.94 -14.54 -9.09
N LEU A 105 -28.11 -15.13 -9.29
CA LEU A 105 -28.82 -15.14 -10.57
C LEU A 105 -30.18 -14.47 -10.35
N ASP A 106 -30.47 -13.49 -11.18
CA ASP A 106 -31.80 -12.91 -11.36
C ASP A 106 -32.32 -13.32 -12.74
N THR A 107 -33.61 -13.63 -12.83
CA THR A 107 -34.30 -13.85 -14.10
C THR A 107 -35.42 -12.82 -14.19
N SER A 108 -35.24 -11.84 -15.08
CA SER A 108 -36.13 -10.69 -15.19
C SER A 108 -36.32 -10.34 -16.66
N PHE A 109 -37.56 -10.07 -17.08
CA PHE A 109 -37.91 -9.71 -18.46
C PHE A 109 -37.48 -10.70 -19.57
N GLY A 110 -37.25 -11.97 -19.21
CA GLY A 110 -36.77 -12.99 -20.15
C GLY A 110 -35.25 -13.15 -20.20
N ASP A 111 -34.51 -12.30 -19.49
CA ASP A 111 -33.04 -12.35 -19.42
C ASP A 111 -32.57 -13.07 -18.15
N LYS A 112 -31.43 -13.75 -18.24
CA LYS A 112 -30.66 -14.19 -17.07
C LYS A 112 -29.59 -13.17 -16.73
N ARG A 113 -29.50 -12.74 -15.47
CA ARG A 113 -28.50 -11.79 -14.98
C ARG A 113 -27.70 -12.39 -13.84
N TYR A 114 -26.41 -12.60 -14.07
CA TYR A 114 -25.48 -13.06 -13.06
C TYR A 114 -24.78 -11.87 -12.41
N HIS A 115 -24.91 -11.74 -11.08
CA HIS A 115 -24.12 -10.79 -10.31
C HIS A 115 -23.04 -11.55 -9.55
N ILE A 116 -21.78 -11.19 -9.80
CA ILE A 116 -20.60 -11.85 -9.25
C ILE A 116 -19.86 -10.86 -8.37
N GLN A 117 -19.61 -11.25 -7.13
CA GLN A 117 -18.70 -10.54 -6.23
C GLN A 117 -17.39 -11.32 -6.18
N ALA A 118 -16.27 -10.65 -6.38
CA ALA A 118 -14.97 -11.30 -6.40
C ALA A 118 -13.87 -10.47 -5.70
N GLU A 119 -12.76 -11.14 -5.38
CA GLU A 119 -11.48 -10.50 -5.12
C GLU A 119 -10.51 -10.86 -6.23
N GLU A 120 -9.78 -9.89 -6.75
CA GLU A 120 -8.70 -10.13 -7.70
C GLU A 120 -7.34 -9.95 -7.03
N ILE A 121 -6.46 -10.93 -7.16
CA ILE A 121 -5.14 -10.88 -6.55
C ILE A 121 -4.13 -10.31 -7.54
N GLN A 122 -3.38 -9.32 -7.08
CA GLN A 122 -2.25 -8.76 -7.83
C GLN A 122 -0.99 -8.71 -6.96
N SER A 123 0.14 -9.12 -7.53
CA SER A 123 1.46 -8.96 -6.89
C SER A 123 2.22 -7.74 -7.42
N LYS A 124 1.71 -7.10 -8.48
CA LYS A 124 2.28 -5.91 -9.10
C LYS A 124 1.45 -4.70 -8.71
N ILE A 125 2.07 -3.73 -8.05
CA ILE A 125 1.44 -2.48 -7.63
C ILE A 125 1.95 -1.34 -8.53
N PRO A 126 1.11 -0.77 -9.42
CA PRO A 126 1.49 0.38 -10.23
C PRO A 126 1.91 1.62 -9.40
N GLY A 127 2.90 2.38 -9.88
CA GLY A 127 3.44 3.56 -9.18
C GLY A 127 2.43 4.68 -8.88
N ASN A 128 1.33 4.73 -9.63
CA ASN A 128 0.28 5.72 -9.40
C ASN A 128 -0.70 5.36 -8.27
N ILE A 129 -0.69 4.12 -7.78
CA ILE A 129 -1.64 3.67 -6.74
C ILE A 129 -1.01 3.48 -5.36
N TYR A 130 0.32 3.54 -5.23
CA TYR A 130 1.00 3.49 -3.94
C TYR A 130 1.82 4.75 -3.68
N PHE A 131 2.27 4.89 -2.44
CA PHE A 131 3.29 5.84 -2.01
C PHE A 131 4.21 5.17 -0.98
N ILE A 132 5.47 5.59 -0.92
CA ILE A 132 6.40 5.16 0.13
C ILE A 132 6.12 6.03 1.35
N ASN A 133 5.83 5.42 2.51
CA ASN A 133 5.59 6.17 3.76
C ASN A 133 6.84 6.17 4.66
N ALA A 134 7.75 5.21 4.51
CA ALA A 134 9.03 5.21 5.19
C ALA A 134 10.07 4.36 4.44
N LYS A 135 11.35 4.70 4.65
CA LYS A 135 12.48 3.86 4.23
C LYS A 135 13.60 3.93 5.25
N GLY A 136 14.32 2.83 5.42
CA GLY A 136 15.47 2.76 6.31
C GLY A 136 15.99 1.33 6.38
N LYS A 137 16.68 0.99 7.47
CA LYS A 137 17.25 -0.33 7.68
C LYS A 137 16.68 -1.01 8.92
N TYR A 138 16.46 -2.31 8.82
CA TYR A 138 16.19 -3.18 9.96
C TYR A 138 17.42 -4.04 10.30
N GLU A 139 17.57 -4.33 11.58
CA GLU A 139 18.49 -5.33 12.10
C GLU A 139 17.79 -6.04 13.27
N ASN A 140 17.58 -7.36 13.14
CA ASN A 140 16.90 -8.18 14.14
C ASN A 140 15.53 -7.62 14.56
N ASP A 141 14.68 -7.29 13.58
CA ASP A 141 13.36 -6.65 13.77
C ASP A 141 13.35 -5.21 14.29
N LYS A 142 14.51 -4.62 14.55
CA LYS A 142 14.61 -3.25 15.06
C LYS A 142 15.10 -2.26 14.02
N LYS A 143 14.50 -1.07 14.00
CA LYS A 143 14.96 0.06 13.18
C LYS A 143 16.37 0.44 13.61
N THR A 144 17.25 0.54 12.63
CA THR A 144 18.66 0.91 12.81
C THR A 144 19.09 1.90 11.73
N GLY A 145 20.00 2.80 12.07
CA GLY A 145 20.50 3.83 11.16
C GLY A 145 19.43 4.85 10.78
N LYS A 146 19.67 5.54 9.65
CA LYS A 146 18.80 6.61 9.17
C LYS A 146 17.50 6.05 8.59
N TRP A 147 16.39 6.45 9.20
CA TRP A 147 15.04 6.27 8.68
C TRP A 147 14.47 7.60 8.19
N THR A 148 13.89 7.60 7.00
CA THR A 148 13.15 8.74 6.46
C THR A 148 11.70 8.36 6.30
N PHE A 149 10.81 9.19 6.83
CA PHE A 149 9.36 9.05 6.73
C PHE A 149 8.81 10.12 5.81
N TYR A 150 7.77 9.77 5.08
CA TYR A 150 7.19 10.58 4.01
C TYR A 150 5.68 10.67 4.16
N TYR A 151 5.14 11.77 3.68
CA TYR A 151 3.73 11.90 3.39
C TYR A 151 3.37 11.21 2.07
N ASP A 152 2.08 11.05 1.84
CA ASP A 152 1.47 10.52 0.61
C ASP A 152 1.86 11.29 -0.66
N ASN A 153 2.13 12.59 -0.52
CA ASN A 153 2.63 13.46 -1.60
C ASN A 153 4.16 13.33 -1.84
N GLY A 154 4.86 12.52 -1.04
CA GLY A 154 6.31 12.32 -1.13
C GLY A 154 7.17 13.33 -0.35
N ASN A 155 6.56 14.34 0.29
CA ASN A 155 7.28 15.26 1.15
C ASN A 155 7.76 14.58 2.42
N ILE A 156 8.90 15.01 2.95
CA ILE A 156 9.49 14.41 4.15
C ILE A 156 8.67 14.82 5.38
N LEU A 157 8.17 13.83 6.12
CA LEU A 157 7.57 14.01 7.44
C LEU A 157 8.64 14.19 8.50
N LYS A 158 9.63 13.29 8.54
CA LYS A 158 10.79 13.34 9.45
C LYS A 158 11.91 12.44 8.97
N SER A 159 13.13 12.73 9.40
CA SER A 159 14.28 11.83 9.26
C SER A 159 14.88 11.61 10.64
N VAL A 160 15.03 10.36 11.04
CA VAL A 160 15.45 9.98 12.41
C VAL A 160 16.56 8.96 12.29
N ASN A 161 17.65 9.13 13.05
CA ASN A 161 18.65 8.09 13.21
C ASN A 161 18.24 7.20 14.39
N TYR A 162 18.13 5.89 14.15
CA TYR A 162 17.67 4.91 15.13
C TYR A 162 18.79 3.99 15.56
N LYS A 163 18.74 3.56 16.83
CA LYS A 163 19.52 2.45 17.37
C LYS A 163 18.57 1.57 18.17
N ASN A 164 18.29 0.36 17.65
CA ASN A 164 17.38 -0.59 18.28
C ASN A 164 15.98 -0.01 18.54
N ASP A 165 15.36 0.57 17.52
CA ASP A 165 14.04 1.28 17.55
C ASP A 165 13.99 2.60 18.32
N LEU A 166 15.07 2.97 19.03
CA LEU A 166 15.13 4.22 19.77
C LEU A 166 15.84 5.31 18.95
N PRO A 167 15.28 6.53 18.84
CA PRO A 167 15.98 7.67 18.26
C PRO A 167 17.29 7.91 19.02
N ASN A 168 18.41 8.02 18.30
CA ASN A 168 19.71 8.25 18.91
C ASN A 168 20.21 9.70 18.77
N GLU A 169 19.62 10.48 17.87
CA GLU A 169 20.01 11.85 17.54
C GLU A 169 18.78 12.78 17.45
N SER A 170 19.01 14.07 17.66
CA SER A 170 18.02 15.15 17.48
C SER A 170 17.43 15.15 16.08
N PHE A 171 16.14 15.47 15.96
CA PHE A 171 15.45 15.50 14.68
C PHE A 171 14.27 16.49 14.68
N SER A 172 13.76 16.78 13.49
CA SER A 172 12.55 17.60 13.33
C SER A 172 11.44 16.82 12.64
N ILE A 173 10.21 17.21 12.93
CA ILE A 173 8.99 16.78 12.24
C ILE A 173 8.44 17.98 11.49
N PHE A 174 8.13 17.78 10.22
CA PHE A 174 7.63 18.78 9.30
C PHE A 174 6.17 18.52 8.97
N ARG A 175 5.43 19.57 8.57
CA ARG A 175 4.09 19.44 8.01
C ARG A 175 4.14 19.01 6.55
N LYS A 176 2.98 18.71 5.95
CA LYS A 176 2.85 18.35 4.53
C LYS A 176 3.40 19.41 3.57
N ASP A 177 3.39 20.68 3.95
CA ASP A 177 3.92 21.80 3.16
C ASP A 177 5.44 22.02 3.35
N GLY A 178 6.08 21.26 4.24
CA GLY A 178 7.50 21.37 4.56
C GLY A 178 7.83 22.32 5.70
N THR A 179 6.87 23.06 6.26
CA THR A 179 7.10 23.93 7.42
C THR A 179 7.42 23.11 8.66
N LYS A 180 8.31 23.63 9.52
CA LYS A 180 8.70 22.92 10.74
C LYS A 180 7.54 22.88 11.73
N MET A 181 7.17 21.69 12.19
CA MET A 181 6.09 21.49 13.17
C MET A 181 6.66 21.26 14.57
N ILE A 182 7.65 20.37 14.68
CA ILE A 182 8.25 19.99 15.96
C ILE A 182 9.78 19.87 15.78
N ASN A 183 10.53 20.34 16.78
CA ASN A 183 11.95 20.05 16.92
C ASN A 183 12.19 19.25 18.20
N LEU A 184 12.88 18.13 18.11
CA LEU A 184 13.25 17.29 19.23
C LEU A 184 14.77 17.33 19.38
N GLU A 185 15.24 17.91 20.47
CA GLU A 185 16.65 17.99 20.83
C GLU A 185 16.95 16.98 21.93
N LYS A 186 17.86 16.04 21.67
CA LYS A 186 18.29 15.07 22.66
C LYS A 186 19.12 15.78 23.74
N ILE A 187 18.68 15.73 24.99
CA ILE A 187 19.44 16.25 26.13
C ILE A 187 20.36 15.15 26.66
N ASP A 188 19.79 13.97 26.91
CA ASP A 188 20.49 12.76 27.32
C ASP A 188 19.76 11.52 26.78
N ASP A 189 20.08 10.32 27.29
CA ASP A 189 19.47 9.07 26.83
C ASP A 189 17.98 8.91 27.19
N ILE A 190 17.48 9.72 28.13
CA ILE A 190 16.11 9.68 28.64
C ILE A 190 15.36 10.94 28.22
N LEU A 191 15.93 12.12 28.43
CA LEU A 191 15.27 13.42 28.31
C LEU A 191 15.50 14.07 26.95
N TRP A 192 14.41 14.65 26.44
CA TRP A 192 14.37 15.37 25.18
C TRP A 192 13.68 16.71 25.38
N LYS A 193 14.21 17.75 24.75
CA LYS A 193 13.54 19.04 24.63
C LYS A 193 12.71 19.04 23.35
N ILE A 194 11.42 19.26 23.50
CA ILE A 194 10.42 19.23 22.43
C ILE A 194 9.90 20.65 22.23
N SER A 195 10.23 21.25 21.10
CA SER A 195 9.75 22.58 20.71
C SER A 195 8.69 22.46 19.62
N LYS A 196 7.48 22.96 19.87
CA LYS A 196 6.36 22.97 18.92
C LYS A 196 6.21 24.33 18.26
N TYR A 197 5.94 24.34 16.96
CA TYR A 197 5.84 25.55 16.15
C TYR A 197 4.44 25.65 15.54
N SER A 198 3.92 26.87 15.40
CA SER A 198 2.68 27.15 14.67
C SER A 198 2.90 27.04 13.15
N ASP A 199 1.83 27.16 12.36
CA ASP A 199 1.90 27.08 10.90
C ASP A 199 2.74 28.22 10.29
N ASN A 200 2.86 29.34 11.01
CA ASN A 200 3.74 30.47 10.65
C ASN A 200 5.16 30.34 11.25
N GLU A 201 5.56 29.13 11.64
CA GLU A 201 6.87 28.78 12.21
C GLU A 201 7.26 29.53 13.50
N LYS A 202 6.29 30.13 14.20
CA LYS A 202 6.53 30.73 15.53
C LYS A 202 6.49 29.66 16.61
N LEU A 203 7.45 29.68 17.53
CA LEU A 203 7.50 28.80 18.70
C LEU A 203 6.24 29.02 19.55
N VAL A 204 5.51 27.93 19.81
CA VAL A 204 4.27 27.93 20.60
C VAL A 204 4.53 27.37 21.99
N GLU A 205 5.28 26.28 22.07
CA GLU A 205 5.45 25.53 23.32
C GLU A 205 6.84 24.86 23.36
N THR A 206 7.41 24.74 24.56
CA THR A 206 8.58 23.88 24.80
C THR A 206 8.34 23.03 26.03
N ILE A 207 8.55 21.72 25.87
CA ILE A 207 8.40 20.71 26.93
C ILE A 207 9.74 19.97 27.04
N ILE A 208 10.09 19.52 28.24
CA ILE A 208 11.19 18.56 28.45
C ILE A 208 10.57 17.29 29.01
N ASP A 209 10.69 16.19 28.27
CA ASP A 209 10.09 14.91 28.66
C ASP A 209 10.83 13.71 28.02
N SER A 210 10.47 12.51 28.43
CA SER A 210 10.95 11.28 27.83
C SER A 210 10.30 11.00 26.47
N ILE A 211 11.09 10.48 25.52
CA ILE A 211 10.60 10.21 24.16
C ILE A 211 9.57 9.08 24.10
N ASN A 212 9.60 8.15 25.07
CA ASN A 212 8.72 6.98 25.09
C ASN A 212 7.26 7.31 25.41
N GLU A 213 7.04 8.40 26.16
CA GLU A 213 5.70 8.89 26.50
C GLU A 213 5.13 9.82 25.42
N PHE A 214 5.99 10.30 24.53
CA PHE A 214 5.58 11.13 23.40
C PHE A 214 4.91 10.29 22.31
N LYS A 215 3.57 10.24 22.35
CA LYS A 215 2.76 9.89 21.18
C LYS A 215 2.61 11.13 20.32
N PRO A 216 3.28 11.23 19.15
CA PRO A 216 2.88 12.24 18.17
C PRO A 216 1.43 11.92 17.82
N LEU A 217 0.49 12.71 18.33
CA LEU A 217 -0.90 12.69 17.89
C LEU A 217 -0.87 13.06 16.41
N TYR A 218 -1.01 12.05 15.57
CA TYR A 218 -1.30 12.16 14.15
C TYR A 218 -2.79 12.43 13.94
#